data_AF-A0A932R2I7-F1
#
_entry.id   AF-A0A932R2I7-F1
#
_cell.length_a   1.000
_cell.length_b   1.000
_cell.length_c   1.000
_cell.angle_alpha   90.00
_cell.angle_beta   90.00
_cell.angle_gamma   90.00
#
_symmetry.space_group_name_H-M   'P 1'
#
loop_
_entity.id
_entity.type
_entity.pdbx_description
1 polymer ?
#
loop_
_entity_poly.entity_id
_entity_poly.type
_entity_poly.pdbx_seq_one_letter_code
_entity_poly.pdbx_strand_id
1 'polypeptide(L)'
;VQRFGYVFDLKNSWGRQPVVGTDKESVAITTVRAVVHLVTAVSAIDTLKPLLKEVMLMGGDTDSVAAIAMGIASGRQPKSETAGLPLFMFMNLEHGSPKTGAKYLMDVGAKLMEKFK
;
A
#
# COMPACT_ATOMS: atom_id res chain seq x y z
N VAL A 1 -24.90 6.83 -24.06
CA VAL A 1 -24.48 6.32 -22.73
C VAL A 1 -23.13 6.93 -22.41
N GLN A 2 -23.07 7.95 -21.56
CA GLN A 2 -21.80 8.46 -21.02
C GLN A 2 -21.16 7.31 -20.23
N ARG A 3 -19.97 6.87 -20.63
CA ARG A 3 -19.18 5.95 -19.82
C ARG A 3 -18.70 6.71 -18.58
N PHE A 4 -19.41 6.54 -17.47
CA PHE A 4 -18.90 6.91 -16.15
C PHE A 4 -17.82 5.88 -15.79
N GLY A 5 -16.58 6.34 -15.68
CA GLY A 5 -15.46 5.51 -15.28
C GLY A 5 -14.49 5.19 -16.43
N TYR A 6 -13.21 5.35 -16.13
CA TYR A 6 -12.12 4.80 -16.93
C TYR A 6 -12.06 3.29 -16.63
N VAL A 7 -12.29 2.44 -17.64
CA VAL A 7 -11.97 1.02 -17.53
C VAL A 7 -10.47 0.90 -17.72
N PHE A 8 -9.75 0.65 -16.62
CA PHE A 8 -8.31 0.48 -16.67
C PHE A 8 -7.98 -0.79 -17.45
N ASP A 9 -7.23 -0.65 -18.55
CA ASP A 9 -6.68 -1.79 -19.26
C ASP A 9 -5.51 -2.36 -18.44
N LEU A 10 -5.81 -3.39 -17.65
CA LEU A 10 -4.83 -4.11 -16.83
C LEU A 10 -3.89 -5.00 -17.66
N LYS A 11 -4.07 -5.10 -18.99
CA LYS A 11 -3.20 -5.93 -19.85
C LYS A 11 -1.77 -5.42 -19.92
N ASN A 12 -1.55 -4.13 -19.67
CA ASN A 12 -0.21 -3.57 -19.53
C ASN A 12 0.15 -3.53 -18.05
N SER A 13 0.92 -4.53 -17.60
CA SER A 13 1.59 -4.48 -16.30
C SER A 13 2.31 -3.13 -16.15
N TRP A 14 2.18 -2.48 -14.98
CA TRP A 14 2.80 -1.17 -14.68
C TRP A 14 4.32 -1.12 -14.95
N GLY A 15 4.96 -2.29 -15.11
CA GLY A 15 6.25 -2.39 -15.77
C GLY A 15 7.35 -1.65 -15.03
N ARG A 16 7.38 -1.75 -13.68
CA ARG A 16 8.37 -1.10 -12.78
C ARG A 16 8.68 0.37 -13.14
N GLN A 17 7.73 1.08 -13.74
CA GLN A 17 7.94 2.48 -14.10
C GLN A 17 7.77 3.38 -12.86
N PRO A 18 8.50 4.51 -12.80
CA PRO A 18 8.31 5.51 -11.76
C PRO A 18 6.88 6.03 -11.68
N VAL A 19 6.38 6.13 -10.46
CA VAL A 19 5.05 6.68 -10.18
C VAL A 19 5.16 8.20 -10.13
N VAL A 20 4.95 8.83 -11.28
CA VAL A 20 5.11 10.27 -11.47
C VAL A 20 3.93 10.84 -12.27
N GLY A 21 3.58 12.09 -12.00
CA GLY A 21 2.67 12.83 -12.87
C GLY A 21 3.30 13.09 -14.24
N THR A 22 2.46 13.25 -15.26
CA THR A 22 2.85 13.71 -16.59
C THR A 22 2.00 14.91 -16.98
N ASP A 23 2.33 15.57 -18.09
CA ASP A 23 1.52 16.67 -18.65
C ASP A 23 0.07 16.25 -18.96
N LYS A 24 -0.19 14.94 -19.07
CA LYS A 24 -1.50 14.37 -19.45
C LYS A 24 -2.20 13.66 -18.30
N GLU A 25 -1.53 13.37 -17.19
CA GLU A 25 -2.06 12.51 -16.13
C GLU A 25 -1.53 12.95 -14.76
N SER A 26 -2.43 13.12 -13.79
CA SER A 26 -2.04 13.52 -12.44
C SER A 26 -1.33 12.38 -11.71
N VAL A 27 -0.43 12.76 -10.80
CA VAL A 27 0.27 11.78 -9.95
C VAL A 27 -0.72 10.89 -9.18
N ALA A 28 -1.84 11.44 -8.73
CA ALA A 28 -2.87 10.69 -8.02
C ALA A 28 -3.44 9.53 -8.86
N ILE A 29 -3.68 9.74 -10.16
CA ILE A 29 -4.17 8.68 -11.04
C ILE A 29 -3.08 7.62 -11.24
N THR A 30 -1.83 8.04 -11.44
CA THR A 30 -0.70 7.10 -11.58
C THR A 30 -0.47 6.28 -10.30
N THR A 31 -0.61 6.88 -9.12
CA THR A 31 -0.52 6.22 -7.81
C THR A 31 -1.61 5.17 -7.66
N VAL A 32 -2.87 5.51 -7.99
CA VAL A 32 -3.98 4.55 -7.95
C VAL A 32 -3.73 3.37 -8.91
N ARG A 33 -3.22 3.64 -10.11
CA ARG A 33 -2.91 2.58 -11.09
C ARG A 33 -1.80 1.65 -10.58
N ALA A 34 -0.74 2.19 -10.01
CA ALA A 34 0.33 1.42 -9.40
C ALA A 34 -0.18 0.55 -8.24
N VAL A 35 -1.01 1.12 -7.36
CA VAL A 35 -1.66 0.38 -6.26
C VAL A 35 -2.51 -0.76 -6.79
N VAL A 36 -3.41 -0.51 -7.75
CA VAL A 36 -4.28 -1.54 -8.35
C VAL A 36 -3.43 -2.65 -8.98
N HIS A 37 -2.37 -2.29 -9.71
CA HIS A 37 -1.46 -3.26 -10.29
C HIS A 37 -0.81 -4.14 -9.22
N LEU A 38 -0.27 -3.54 -8.15
CA LEU A 38 0.33 -4.28 -7.05
C LEU A 38 -0.67 -5.21 -6.38
N VAL A 39 -1.81 -4.71 -5.90
CA VAL A 39 -2.76 -5.54 -5.13
C VAL A 39 -3.45 -6.62 -5.96
N THR A 40 -3.46 -6.49 -7.29
CA THR A 40 -3.96 -7.54 -8.21
C THR A 40 -2.88 -8.55 -8.57
N ALA A 41 -1.66 -8.11 -8.87
CA ALA A 41 -0.53 -9.00 -9.17
C ALA A 41 -0.05 -9.78 -7.94
N VAL A 42 -0.15 -9.18 -6.75
CA VAL A 42 0.34 -9.70 -5.45
C VAL A 42 -0.73 -10.53 -4.72
N SER A 43 -1.81 -10.95 -5.42
CA SER A 43 -2.93 -11.70 -4.82
C SER A 43 -2.54 -13.05 -4.19
N ALA A 44 -1.32 -13.54 -4.41
CA ALA A 44 -0.82 -14.83 -3.93
C ALA A 44 0.28 -14.72 -2.84
N ILE A 45 0.52 -13.56 -2.26
CA ILE A 45 1.67 -13.39 -1.36
C ILE A 45 1.25 -13.58 0.10
N ASP A 46 1.82 -14.62 0.73
CA ASP A 46 1.61 -14.97 2.14
C ASP A 46 2.17 -13.92 3.13
N THR A 47 2.96 -12.95 2.65
CA THR A 47 3.58 -11.90 3.47
C THR A 47 3.56 -10.55 2.76
N LEU A 48 3.59 -9.45 3.51
CA LEU A 48 3.59 -8.10 2.94
C LEU A 48 4.96 -7.63 2.42
N LYS A 49 6.04 -8.35 2.77
CA LYS A 49 7.42 -7.99 2.41
C LYS A 49 7.69 -7.91 0.90
N PRO A 50 7.24 -8.84 0.04
CA PRO A 50 7.45 -8.74 -1.40
C PRO A 50 6.72 -7.54 -2.04
N LEU A 51 5.56 -7.16 -1.51
CA LEU A 51 4.84 -5.95 -1.95
C LEU A 51 5.72 -4.71 -1.73
N LEU A 52 6.26 -4.54 -0.52
CA LEU A 52 7.16 -3.42 -0.22
C LEU A 52 8.39 -3.40 -1.14
N LYS A 53 8.97 -4.57 -1.44
CA LYS A 53 10.10 -4.66 -2.37
C LYS A 53 9.72 -4.15 -3.77
N GLU A 54 8.59 -4.58 -4.31
CA GLU A 54 8.16 -4.12 -5.64
C GLU A 54 7.86 -2.61 -5.66
N VAL A 55 7.29 -2.06 -4.58
CA VAL A 55 7.09 -0.61 -4.47
C VAL A 55 8.42 0.16 -4.52
N MET A 56 9.42 -0.30 -3.76
CA MET A 56 10.74 0.34 -3.75
C MET A 56 11.43 0.30 -5.13
N LEU A 57 11.11 -0.69 -5.97
CA LEU A 57 11.66 -0.79 -7.32
C LEU A 57 10.98 0.13 -8.34
N MET A 58 9.78 0.64 -8.05
CA MET A 58 9.07 1.55 -8.96
C MET A 58 9.70 2.95 -8.99
N GLY A 59 10.04 3.51 -7.82
CA GLY A 59 10.46 4.93 -7.72
C GLY A 59 9.30 5.91 -7.88
N GLY A 60 9.56 7.22 -7.71
CA GLY A 60 8.53 8.25 -7.69
C GLY A 60 7.78 8.32 -6.35
N ASP A 61 6.45 8.44 -6.39
CA ASP A 61 5.52 8.50 -5.24
C ASP A 61 5.37 7.13 -4.52
N THR A 62 6.49 6.59 -4.07
CA THR A 62 6.56 5.23 -3.49
C THR A 62 5.98 5.16 -2.08
N ASP A 63 5.99 6.26 -1.32
CA ASP A 63 5.44 6.33 0.03
C ASP A 63 3.92 6.24 0.02
N SER A 64 3.25 7.00 -0.86
CA SER A 64 1.79 6.92 -1.02
C SER A 64 1.36 5.54 -1.56
N VAL A 65 2.07 5.01 -2.56
CA VAL A 65 1.80 3.66 -3.09
C VAL A 65 1.98 2.60 -2.00
N ALA A 66 3.08 2.65 -1.24
CA ALA A 66 3.33 1.71 -0.15
C ALA A 66 2.22 1.79 0.90
N ALA A 67 1.87 2.99 1.36
CA ALA A 67 0.86 3.20 2.39
C ALA A 67 -0.50 2.59 2.00
N ILE A 68 -0.97 2.87 0.78
CA ILE A 68 -2.27 2.42 0.30
C ILE A 68 -2.26 0.91 0.00
N ALA A 69 -1.26 0.45 -0.78
CA ALA A 69 -1.20 -0.96 -1.19
C ALA A 69 -1.02 -1.90 0.01
N MET A 70 -0.21 -1.51 1.01
CA MET A 70 -0.06 -2.26 2.25
C MET A 70 -1.34 -2.30 3.07
N GLY A 71 -2.05 -1.17 3.21
CA GLY A 71 -3.31 -1.12 3.94
C GLY A 71 -4.41 -2.00 3.32
N ILE A 72 -4.46 -2.08 1.99
CA ILE A 72 -5.38 -2.98 1.28
C ILE A 72 -4.95 -4.44 1.47
N ALA A 73 -3.66 -4.75 1.26
CA ALA A 73 -3.14 -6.11 1.31
C ALA A 73 -3.17 -6.71 2.73
N SER A 74 -2.97 -5.89 3.78
CA SER A 74 -3.00 -6.36 5.17
C SER A 74 -4.36 -6.88 5.58
N GLY A 75 -5.45 -6.31 5.06
CA GLY A 75 -6.82 -6.80 5.31
C GLY A 75 -7.13 -8.17 4.71
N ARG A 76 -6.29 -8.66 3.78
CA ARG A 76 -6.42 -9.96 3.12
C ARG A 76 -5.56 -11.06 3.75
N GLN A 77 -4.65 -10.71 4.66
CA GLN A 77 -3.75 -11.66 5.31
C GLN A 77 -4.50 -12.45 6.40
N PRO A 78 -4.13 -13.73 6.67
CA PRO A 78 -4.64 -14.48 7.81
C PRO A 78 -4.41 -13.69 9.12
N LYS A 79 -5.35 -13.76 10.07
CA LYS A 79 -5.44 -12.95 11.31
C LYS A 79 -4.29 -13.17 12.33
N SER A 80 -3.06 -13.01 11.90
CA SER A 80 -1.91 -12.82 12.77
C SER A 80 -1.54 -11.35 12.65
N GLU A 81 -1.73 -10.59 13.74
CA GLU A 81 -1.51 -9.13 13.82
C GLU A 81 -0.10 -8.70 13.38
N THR A 82 0.82 -9.66 13.27
CA THR A 82 2.22 -9.47 12.88
C THR A 82 2.64 -10.34 11.69
N ALA A 83 1.73 -11.07 11.05
CA ALA A 83 2.11 -11.96 9.95
C ALA A 83 2.63 -11.13 8.78
N GLY A 84 3.91 -11.33 8.44
CA GLY A 84 4.50 -10.82 7.21
C GLY A 84 5.02 -9.38 7.22
N LEU A 85 4.92 -8.65 8.34
CA LEU A 85 5.58 -7.34 8.48
C LEU A 85 7.04 -7.49 8.94
N PRO A 86 8.01 -6.80 8.29
CA PRO A 86 9.40 -6.78 8.75
C PRO A 86 9.55 -6.19 10.15
N LEU A 87 10.40 -6.80 10.98
CA LEU A 87 10.64 -6.38 12.37
C LEU A 87 11.04 -4.90 12.50
N PHE A 88 11.78 -4.36 11.54
CA PHE A 88 12.20 -2.96 11.56
C PHE A 88 11.02 -1.98 11.54
N MET A 89 9.86 -2.36 10.99
CA MET A 89 8.66 -1.51 11.00
C MET A 89 8.04 -1.39 12.40
N PHE A 90 8.40 -2.29 13.32
CA PHE A 90 7.99 -2.18 14.72
C PHE A 90 9.02 -1.42 15.56
N MET A 91 10.31 -1.66 15.29
CA MET A 91 11.40 -1.11 16.10
C MET A 91 11.83 0.31 15.69
N ASN A 92 11.83 0.60 14.39
CA ASN A 92 12.47 1.79 13.84
C ASN A 92 11.47 2.80 13.28
N LEU A 93 10.18 2.45 13.19
CA LEU A 93 9.16 3.35 12.70
C LEU A 93 9.07 4.59 13.61
N GLU A 94 9.39 5.74 13.04
CA GLU A 94 9.46 7.03 13.74
C GLU A 94 10.30 6.97 15.03
N HIS A 95 11.37 6.15 15.03
CA HIS A 95 12.24 5.91 16.18
C HIS A 95 11.51 5.47 17.45
N GLY A 96 10.38 4.76 17.31
CA GLY A 96 9.57 4.33 18.45
C GLY A 96 8.81 5.47 19.14
N SER A 97 8.66 6.62 18.47
CA SER A 97 7.93 7.78 18.98
C SER A 97 6.55 7.38 19.52
N PRO A 98 6.18 7.78 20.75
CA PRO A 98 4.86 7.50 21.30
C PRO A 98 3.75 8.33 20.63
N LYS A 99 4.08 9.31 19.78
CA LYS A 99 3.11 10.17 19.08
C LYS A 99 2.84 9.75 17.63
N THR A 100 3.77 9.01 17.02
CA THR A 100 3.75 8.73 15.57
C THR A 100 4.25 7.33 15.21
N GLY A 101 4.96 6.65 16.11
CA GLY A 101 5.55 5.34 15.88
C GLY A 101 4.59 4.17 16.08
N ALA A 102 5.15 2.96 16.09
CA ALA A 102 4.37 1.72 16.07
C ALA A 102 3.35 1.61 17.20
N LYS A 103 3.72 2.01 18.43
CA LYS A 103 2.80 2.00 19.58
C LYS A 103 1.58 2.89 19.35
N TYR A 104 1.79 4.11 18.88
CA TYR A 104 0.70 5.04 18.58
C TYR A 104 -0.24 4.47 17.51
N LEU A 105 0.32 3.91 16.43
CA LEU A 105 -0.48 3.34 15.35
C LEU A 105 -1.28 2.11 15.79
N MET A 106 -0.72 1.26 16.65
CA MET A 106 -1.44 0.13 17.26
C MET A 106 -2.60 0.61 18.13
N ASP A 107 -2.39 1.65 18.96
CA ASP A 107 -3.44 2.24 19.80
C ASP A 107 -4.56 2.86 18.95
N VAL A 108 -4.21 3.56 17.86
CA VAL A 108 -5.19 4.10 16.90
C VAL A 108 -5.97 2.97 16.22
N GLY A 109 -5.28 1.91 15.78
CA GLY A 109 -5.89 0.72 15.20
C GLY A 109 -6.89 0.08 16.15
N ALA A 110 -6.51 -0.14 17.41
CA ALA A 110 -7.39 -0.70 18.44
C ALA A 110 -8.68 0.13 18.63
N LYS A 111 -8.56 1.45 18.71
CA LYS A 111 -9.72 2.37 18.83
C LYS A 111 -10.63 2.34 17.61
N LEU A 112 -10.06 2.26 16.40
CA LEU A 112 -10.84 2.13 15.17
C LEU A 112 -11.59 0.79 15.14
N MET A 113 -10.93 -0.30 15.53
CA MET A 113 -11.56 -1.62 15.60
C MET A 113 -12.64 -1.67 16.68
N GLU A 114 -12.44 -1.03 17.84
CA GLU A 114 -13.47 -0.94 18.88
C GLU A 114 -14.70 -0.16 18.41
N LYS A 115 -14.50 0.91 17.63
CA LYS A 115 -15.59 1.77 17.16
C LYS A 115 -16.41 1.15 16.01
N PHE A 116 -15.77 0.34 15.16
CA PHE A 116 -16.34 -0.11 13.88
C PHE A 116 -16.43 -1.65 13.72
N LYS A 117 -15.99 -2.45 14.70
CA LYS A 117 -16.36 -3.88 14.79
C LYS A 117 -17.78 -4.04 15.31
#